data_AF-A0A920AKJ1-F1
#
_entry.id   AF-A0A920AKJ1-F1
#
_cell.length_a   1.000
_cell.length_b   1.000
_cell.length_c   1.000
_cell.angle_alpha   90.00
_cell.angle_beta   90.00
_cell.angle_gamma   90.00
#
_symmetry.space_group_name_H-M   'P 1'
#
loop_
_entity.id
_entity.type
_entity.pdbx_description
1 polymer ?
#
loop_
_entity_poly.entity_id
_entity_poly.type
_entity_poly.pdbx_seq_one_letter_code
_entity_poly.pdbx_strand_id
1 'polypeptide(L)'
;MCYWCKNIKIDTDNKRFHCGGKFITEGQIITINGENGEVLLGETPTIIPDLPKSLNKILTWCKEINKNQTDNIIVFLSKTKEIINQ
;
A
#
# COMPACT_ATOMS: atom_id res chain seq x y z
N MET A 1 -5.29 -15.41 -8.87
CA MET A 1 -5.74 -14.40 -7.90
C MET A 1 -5.99 -15.10 -6.57
N CYS A 2 -5.53 -14.53 -5.47
CA CYS A 2 -5.77 -15.06 -4.13
C CYS A 2 -6.38 -13.93 -3.30
N TYR A 3 -7.61 -14.10 -2.80
CA TYR A 3 -8.28 -13.10 -1.97
C TYR A 3 -8.21 -13.52 -0.51
N TRP A 4 -7.88 -12.57 0.36
CA TRP A 4 -7.85 -12.74 1.81
C TRP A 4 -6.75 -13.73 2.25
N CYS A 5 -5.80 -13.24 3.06
CA CYS A 5 -4.63 -13.95 3.59
C CYS A 5 -4.89 -15.30 4.33
N LYS A 6 -6.15 -15.75 4.45
CA LYS A 6 -6.55 -17.00 5.12
C LYS A 6 -6.13 -18.28 4.38
N ASN A 7 -5.82 -18.20 3.08
CA ASN A 7 -5.46 -19.37 2.26
C ASN A 7 -3.97 -19.49 1.93
N ILE A 8 -3.10 -18.70 2.57
CA ILE A 8 -1.65 -18.78 2.38
C ILE A 8 -1.10 -19.92 3.25
N LYS A 9 -0.44 -20.90 2.63
CA LYS A 9 0.36 -21.92 3.34
C LYS A 9 1.83 -21.63 3.12
N ILE A 10 2.58 -21.35 4.18
CA ILE A 10 4.00 -21.03 4.12
C ILE A 10 4.81 -22.32 4.29
N ASP A 11 5.77 -22.52 3.39
CA ASP A 11 6.77 -23.58 3.42
C ASP A 11 8.13 -22.90 3.55
N THR A 12 8.54 -22.72 4.81
CA THR A 12 9.77 -22.00 5.17
C THR A 12 11.02 -22.73 4.70
N ASP A 13 11.00 -24.06 4.72
CA ASP A 13 12.15 -24.91 4.38
C ASP A 13 12.50 -24.78 2.90
N ASN A 14 11.48 -24.70 2.04
CA ASN A 14 11.65 -24.52 0.59
C ASN A 14 11.51 -23.05 0.16
N LYS A 15 11.47 -22.11 1.12
CA LYS A 15 11.33 -20.67 0.90
C LYS A 15 10.23 -20.30 -0.11
N ARG A 16 9.05 -20.88 0.08
CA ARG A 16 7.90 -20.70 -0.80
C ARG A 16 6.61 -20.60 -0.01
N PHE A 17 5.56 -20.10 -0.66
CA PHE A 17 4.21 -20.21 -0.12
C PHE A 17 3.23 -20.63 -1.20
N HIS A 18 2.13 -21.24 -0.78
CA HIS A 18 1.05 -21.64 -1.66
C HIS A 18 -0.16 -20.71 -1.47
N CYS A 19 -0.63 -20.09 -2.56
CA CYS A 19 -1.82 -19.23 -2.59
C CYS A 19 -2.56 -19.42 -3.90
N GLY A 20 -3.89 -19.51 -3.85
CA GLY A 20 -4.72 -19.58 -5.07
C GLY A 20 -4.36 -20.73 -6.02
N GLY A 21 -3.92 -21.88 -5.47
CA GLY A 21 -3.53 -23.05 -6.26
C GLY A 21 -2.13 -22.99 -6.88
N LYS A 22 -1.29 -22.01 -6.52
CA LYS A 22 0.06 -21.84 -7.06
C LYS A 22 1.10 -21.77 -5.94
N PHE A 23 2.28 -22.33 -6.21
CA PHE A 23 3.48 -22.07 -5.41
C PHE A 23 4.16 -20.80 -5.90
N ILE A 24 4.44 -19.90 -4.96
CA ILE A 24 5.21 -18.67 -5.16
C ILE A 24 6.52 -18.85 -4.40
N THR A 25 7.63 -18.63 -5.09
CA THR A 25 8.99 -18.92 -4.62
C THR A 25 9.77 -17.64 -4.34
N GLU A 26 10.81 -17.74 -3.51
CA GLU A 26 11.75 -16.65 -3.25
C GLU A 26 12.25 -16.02 -4.57
N GLY A 27 12.29 -14.69 -4.62
CA GLY A 27 12.72 -13.92 -5.80
C GLY A 27 11.60 -13.64 -6.82
N GLN A 28 10.42 -14.25 -6.70
CA GLN A 28 9.27 -13.87 -7.53
C GLN A 28 8.62 -12.59 -7.03
N ILE A 29 8.38 -11.67 -7.96
CA ILE A 29 7.67 -10.43 -7.67
C ILE A 29 6.18 -10.72 -7.54
N ILE A 30 5.58 -10.20 -6.48
CA ILE A 30 4.14 -10.23 -6.22
C ILE A 30 3.67 -8.82 -5.89
N THR A 31 2.41 -8.55 -6.21
CA THR A 31 1.72 -7.34 -5.77
C THR A 31 0.64 -7.69 -4.76
N ILE A 32 0.54 -6.91 -3.68
CA ILE A 32 -0.45 -7.09 -2.62
C ILE A 32 -1.37 -5.87 -2.63
N ASN A 33 -2.67 -6.09 -2.81
CA ASN A 33 -3.67 -5.04 -2.60
C ASN A 33 -4.05 -5.01 -1.11
N GLY A 34 -3.68 -3.93 -0.43
CA GLY A 34 -3.93 -3.74 1.00
C GLY A 34 -5.40 -3.48 1.36
N GLU A 35 -6.26 -3.15 0.40
CA GLU A 35 -7.68 -2.87 0.65
C GLU A 35 -8.48 -4.17 0.88
N ASN A 36 -8.26 -5.18 0.03
CA ASN A 36 -9.01 -6.43 0.03
C ASN A 36 -8.15 -7.66 0.37
N GLY A 37 -6.85 -7.48 0.58
CA GLY A 37 -5.90 -8.56 0.86
C GLY A 37 -5.65 -9.47 -0.34
N GLU A 38 -5.81 -8.96 -1.56
CA GLU A 38 -5.58 -9.70 -2.80
C GLU A 38 -4.08 -9.80 -3.12
N VAL A 39 -3.65 -10.98 -3.56
CA VAL A 39 -2.28 -11.24 -4.01
C VAL A 39 -2.28 -11.53 -5.51
N LEU A 40 -1.53 -10.72 -6.25
CA LEU A 40 -1.31 -10.78 -7.69
C LEU A 40 0.13 -11.23 -7.95
N LEU A 41 0.32 -12.04 -8.99
CA LEU A 41 1.63 -12.51 -9.42
C LEU A 41 2.20 -11.52 -10.43
N GLY A 42 3.43 -11.08 -10.21
CA GLY A 42 4.05 -10.00 -10.97
C GLY A 42 3.75 -8.61 -10.39
N GLU A 43 4.28 -7.60 -11.08
CA GLU A 43 4.07 -6.19 -10.76
C GLU A 43 2.76 -5.69 -11.38
N THR A 44 2.02 -4.88 -10.61
CA THR A 44 0.94 -4.05 -11.16
C THR A 44 1.25 -2.58 -10.96
N PRO A 45 0.95 -1.71 -11.95
CA PRO A 45 1.19 -0.28 -11.82
C PRO A 45 0.40 0.28 -10.64
N THR A 46 1.09 0.98 -9.76
CA THR A 46 0.45 1.68 -8.65
C THR A 46 -0.27 2.89 -9.19
N ILE A 47 -1.59 2.96 -9.00
CA ILE A 47 -2.35 4.18 -9.31
C ILE A 47 -2.12 5.15 -8.16
N ILE A 48 -1.41 6.25 -8.43
CA ILE A 48 -1.18 7.30 -7.45
C ILE A 48 -2.40 8.21 -7.41
N PRO A 49 -3.16 8.25 -6.29
CA PRO A 49 -4.35 9.08 -6.22
C PRO A 49 -3.97 10.56 -6.16
N ASP A 50 -4.77 11.39 -6.84
CA ASP A 50 -4.68 12.83 -6.64
C ASP A 50 -5.16 13.22 -5.25
N LEU A 51 -4.51 14.24 -4.67
CA LEU A 51 -4.92 14.76 -3.36
C LEU A 51 -6.11 15.69 -3.62
N PRO A 52 -7.34 15.31 -3.21
CA PRO A 52 -8.50 16.12 -3.50
C PRO A 52 -8.44 17.44 -2.73
N LYS A 53 -8.94 18.53 -3.33
CA LYS A 53 -8.97 19.86 -2.68
C LYS A 53 -9.74 19.85 -1.35
N SER A 54 -10.73 18.97 -1.20
CA SER A 54 -11.49 18.78 0.04
C SER A 54 -10.61 18.30 1.20
N LEU A 55 -9.62 17.45 0.94
CA LEU A 55 -8.69 16.96 1.95
C LEU A 55 -7.88 18.12 2.54
N ASN A 56 -7.41 19.06 1.70
CA ASN A 56 -6.71 20.26 2.18
C ASN A 56 -7.57 21.07 3.17
N LYS A 57 -8.87 21.21 2.89
CA LYS A 57 -9.79 21.93 3.77
C LYS A 57 -9.95 21.25 5.13
N ILE A 58 -10.08 19.93 5.13
CA ILE A 58 -10.16 19.12 6.36
C ILE A 58 -8.86 19.25 7.17
N LEU A 59 -7.71 19.16 6.51
CA LEU A 59 -6.40 19.25 7.17
C LEU A 59 -6.16 20.65 7.75
N THR A 60 -6.67 21.71 7.12
CA THR A 60 -6.66 23.07 7.69
C THR A 60 -7.47 23.13 8.98
N TRP A 61 -8.70 22.58 9.00
CA TRP A 61 -9.51 22.52 10.22
C TRP A 61 -8.83 21.72 11.34
N CYS A 62 -8.19 20.59 11.01
CA CYS A 62 -7.43 19.82 11.98
C CYS A 62 -6.27 20.62 12.60
N LYS A 63 -5.57 21.46 11.82
CA LYS A 63 -4.52 22.35 12.32
C LYS A 63 -5.06 23.47 13.21
N GLU A 64 -6.23 24.03 12.88
CA GLU A 64 -6.87 25.07 13.69
C GLU A 64 -7.28 24.54 15.07
N ILE A 65 -7.73 23.28 15.14
CA ILE A 65 -8.09 22.60 16.39
C ILE A 65 -6.83 22.14 17.16
N ASN A 66 -5.81 21.64 16.46
CA ASN A 66 -4.59 21.10 17.06
C ASN A 66 -3.38 22.03 16.82
N LYS A 67 -3.23 23.04 17.71
CA LYS A 67 -2.17 24.06 17.63
C LYS A 67 -0.73 23.55 17.85
N ASN A 68 -0.55 22.28 18.23
CA ASN A 68 0.75 21.73 18.65
C ASN A 68 1.43 20.84 17.59
N GLN A 69 0.90 20.72 16.37
CA GLN A 69 1.52 19.88 15.34
C GLN A 69 2.28 20.71 14.30
N THR A 70 3.61 20.61 14.37
CA THR A 70 4.59 21.24 13.46
C THR A 70 4.76 20.46 12.15
N ASP A 71 4.19 19.26 12.05
CA ASP A 71 4.36 18.43 10.86
C ASP A 71 3.42 18.90 9.75
N ASN A 72 4.03 19.47 8.71
CA ASN A 72 3.29 19.87 7.52
C ASN A 72 2.91 18.62 6.72
N ILE A 73 1.81 17.97 7.11
CA ILE A 73 1.24 16.77 6.48
C ILE A 73 1.12 16.89 4.96
N ILE A 74 0.87 18.10 4.43
CA ILE A 74 0.82 18.37 2.99
C ILE A 74 2.20 18.18 2.34
N VAL A 75 3.26 18.63 3.01
CA VAL A 75 4.66 18.43 2.58
C VAL A 75 5.02 16.95 2.65
N PHE A 76 4.57 16.24 3.68
CA PHE A 76 4.75 14.79 3.76
C PHE A 76 4.07 14.08 2.58
N LEU A 77 2.77 14.33 2.37
CA LEU A 77 1.99 13.70 1.30
C LEU A 77 2.52 14.00 -0.11
N SER A 78 3.06 15.20 -0.34
CA SER A 78 3.72 15.54 -1.61
C SER A 78 5.05 14.78 -1.79
N LYS A 79 5.89 14.70 -0.76
CA LYS A 79 7.11 13.87 -0.80
C LYS A 79 6.80 12.39 -1.02
N THR A 80 5.74 11.86 -0.39
CA THR A 80 5.32 10.48 -0.60
C THR A 80 4.93 10.24 -2.06
N LYS A 81 4.24 11.21 -2.69
CA LYS A 81 3.92 11.14 -4.12
C LYS A 81 5.15 11.15 -5.02
N GLU A 82 6.17 11.93 -4.70
CA GLU A 82 7.41 11.95 -5.48
C GLU A 82 8.13 10.60 -5.41
N ILE A 83 8.22 9.98 -4.24
CA ILE A 83 8.85 8.66 -4.05
C ILE A 83 8.12 7.56 -4.82
N ILE A 84 6.78 7.58 -4.85
CA ILE A 84 6.01 6.56 -5.59
C ILE A 84 6.10 6.76 -7.11
N ASN A 85 6.44 7.96 -7.58
CA ASN A 85 6.59 8.30 -9.00
C ASN A 85 8.01 8.09 -9.57
N GLN A 86 9.00 7.74 -8.74
CA GLN A 86 10.38 7.45 -9.14
C GLN A 86 10.58 5.95 -9.39
#